data_AF-A0A0V0YH34-F1
#
_entry.id   AF-A0A0V0YH34-F1
#
_cell.length_a   1.000
_cell.length_b   1.000
_cell.length_c   1.000
_cell.angle_alpha   90.00
_cell.angle_beta   90.00
_cell.angle_gamma   90.00
#
_symmetry.space_group_name_H-M   'P 1'
#
loop_
_entity.id
_entity.type
_entity.pdbx_description
1 polymer ?
#
loop_
_entity_poly.entity_id
_entity_poly.type
_entity_poly.pdbx_seq_one_letter_code
_entity_poly.pdbx_strand_id
1 'polypeptide(L)'
;MATAGDVFLKLIFVMAEIYASTVFVDRLFGIPLDRKPLYDPSKNFKCLDGSASISFDWVNDDYCDCQDGSDEPGTAACPNGFFHCVNLAAESKNIHSSWVNDGICDCCDGSDEWLGRVKCPNICVEIGRKMREELERKQAIQREGNAIRNQLVKEAEQMKTEKKSKLEAAMAEREAIQASYDQARSKLNLIYNSIIKILKIRMKKLQKQRTKPEMLNYKHGMVKPKFFCMRIYIIFAEAKKLKKEEERKFKASAAFKTLDVNQDGKITTDEMQLRKEFDVDEDGVVSVEEANIFLGNETEVEVDHFISHIWDSIEHTYKSEVEEDSHDEEKPAAPAEESIAEIDSKLDYRDAEADDLDAKFDSLPQEELPDDENISYSNETQRLIDLAQAARSEFYEIERKILKICLTKILAQKMPSYLSTNSALKSKMLNIRTSCVYLKMFIKLV
;
A
#
# COMPACT_ATOMS: atom_id res chain seq x y z
N MET A 1 -33.04 -46.22 73.38
CA MET A 1 -33.62 -45.03 74.02
C MET A 1 -32.80 -43.84 73.57
N ALA A 2 -33.35 -42.97 72.72
CA ALA A 2 -32.66 -41.74 72.36
C ALA A 2 -32.46 -40.92 73.63
N THR A 3 -31.24 -40.45 73.87
CA THR A 3 -30.96 -39.61 75.05
C THR A 3 -31.68 -38.27 74.87
N ALA A 4 -32.09 -37.62 75.97
CA ALA A 4 -32.77 -36.33 75.90
C ALA A 4 -31.97 -35.26 75.12
N GLY A 5 -30.64 -35.38 75.11
CA GLY A 5 -29.75 -34.54 74.30
C GLY A 5 -29.90 -34.73 72.78
N ASP A 6 -30.09 -35.95 72.29
CA ASP A 6 -30.27 -36.22 70.86
C ASP A 6 -31.60 -35.68 70.32
N VAL A 7 -32.65 -35.73 71.15
CA VAL A 7 -33.95 -35.16 70.79
C VAL A 7 -33.87 -33.64 70.76
N PHE A 8 -33.17 -33.03 71.71
CA PHE A 8 -33.00 -31.57 71.78
C PHE A 8 -32.14 -31.04 70.62
N LEU A 9 -31.08 -31.75 70.24
CA LEU A 9 -30.22 -31.36 69.11
C LEU A 9 -30.97 -31.43 67.78
N LYS A 10 -31.79 -32.47 67.58
CA LYS A 10 -32.66 -32.59 66.40
C LYS A 10 -33.73 -31.53 66.36
N LEU A 11 -34.30 -31.14 67.50
CA LEU A 11 -35.27 -30.05 67.59
C LEU A 11 -34.64 -28.71 67.24
N ILE A 12 -33.40 -28.45 67.68
CA ILE A 12 -32.64 -27.25 67.29
C ILE A 12 -32.38 -27.24 65.77
N PHE A 13 -31.99 -28.37 65.18
CA PHE A 13 -31.78 -28.47 63.72
C PHE A 13 -33.05 -28.22 62.92
N VAL A 14 -34.18 -28.81 63.33
CA VAL A 14 -35.48 -28.59 62.67
C VAL A 14 -35.93 -27.14 62.83
N MET A 15 -35.76 -26.53 64.01
CA MET A 15 -36.07 -25.12 64.21
C MET A 15 -35.15 -24.22 63.38
N ALA A 16 -33.86 -24.54 63.27
CA ALA A 16 -32.91 -23.80 62.43
C ALA A 16 -33.25 -23.89 60.93
N GLU A 17 -33.69 -25.05 60.43
CA GLU A 17 -34.17 -25.22 59.06
C GLU A 17 -35.47 -24.44 58.78
N ILE A 18 -36.37 -24.37 59.78
CA ILE A 18 -37.59 -23.55 59.70
C ILE A 18 -37.25 -22.05 59.68
N TYR A 19 -36.32 -21.59 60.53
CA TYR A 19 -35.88 -20.19 60.58
C TYR A 19 -35.03 -19.77 59.36
N ALA A 20 -34.28 -20.69 58.75
CA ALA A 20 -33.49 -20.41 57.54
C ALA A 20 -34.36 -20.14 56.30
N SER A 21 -35.63 -20.58 56.31
CA SER A 21 -36.54 -20.47 55.17
C SER A 21 -37.32 -19.14 55.10
N THR A 22 -37.14 -18.22 56.06
CA THR A 22 -37.95 -16.99 56.15
C THR A 22 -37.16 -15.68 56.20
N VAL A 23 -35.87 -15.67 55.83
CA VAL A 23 -35.19 -14.39 55.57
C VAL A 23 -35.60 -13.89 54.19
N PHE A 24 -36.79 -13.29 54.13
CA PHE A 24 -37.16 -12.42 53.01
C PHE A 24 -36.24 -11.20 53.08
N VAL A 25 -35.25 -11.15 52.18
CA VAL A 25 -34.55 -9.90 51.90
C VAL A 25 -35.47 -9.15 50.97
N ASP A 26 -36.17 -8.12 51.48
CA ASP A 26 -36.87 -7.15 50.63
C ASP A 26 -35.82 -6.49 49.74
N ARG A 27 -35.70 -7.04 48.52
CA ARG A 27 -34.87 -6.49 47.47
C ARG A 27 -35.81 -5.67 46.61
N LEU A 28 -35.59 -4.37 46.61
CA LEU A 28 -36.22 -3.44 45.69
C LEU A 28 -36.00 -3.93 44.24
N PHE A 29 -37.08 -4.06 43.48
CA PHE A 29 -37.06 -4.65 42.14
C PHE A 29 -36.36 -3.74 41.13
N GLY A 30 -35.79 -4.35 40.08
CA GLY A 30 -35.25 -3.62 38.92
C GLY A 30 -33.97 -2.81 39.14
N ILE A 31 -33.28 -2.97 40.26
CA ILE A 31 -32.04 -2.25 40.56
C ILE A 31 -30.83 -3.21 40.58
N PRO A 32 -29.69 -2.83 39.97
CA PRO A 32 -28.47 -3.62 40.05
C PRO A 32 -27.85 -3.59 41.46
N LEU A 33 -27.11 -4.64 41.79
CA LEU A 33 -26.59 -4.87 43.15
C LEU A 33 -25.70 -3.73 43.68
N ASP A 34 -24.96 -3.08 42.79
CA ASP A 34 -24.07 -1.95 43.07
C ASP A 34 -24.83 -0.65 43.42
N ARG A 35 -26.05 -0.48 42.90
CA ARG A 35 -26.88 0.72 43.13
C ARG A 35 -27.83 0.61 44.32
N LYS A 36 -27.94 -0.57 44.95
CA LYS A 36 -28.76 -0.77 46.15
C LYS A 36 -28.55 0.30 47.25
N PRO A 37 -27.33 0.79 47.55
CA PRO A 37 -27.13 1.81 48.58
C PRO A 37 -27.76 3.18 48.27
N LEU A 38 -28.13 3.46 47.01
CA LEU A 38 -28.78 4.71 46.62
C LEU A 38 -30.26 4.75 47.00
N TYR A 39 -30.85 3.60 47.28
CA TYR A 39 -32.27 3.43 47.62
C TYR A 39 -32.39 3.00 49.09
N ASP A 40 -32.06 3.91 50.01
CA ASP A 40 -32.16 3.71 51.47
C ASP A 40 -33.58 4.04 51.95
N PRO A 41 -34.37 3.05 52.43
CA PRO A 41 -35.76 3.29 52.89
C PRO A 41 -35.87 4.20 54.11
N SER A 42 -34.77 4.47 54.81
CA SER A 42 -34.76 5.25 56.05
C SER A 42 -34.80 6.76 55.82
N LYS A 43 -34.73 7.21 54.57
CA LYS A 43 -34.59 8.64 54.19
C LYS A 43 -35.46 8.93 52.98
N ASN A 44 -35.74 10.22 52.77
CA ASN A 44 -36.33 10.69 51.52
C ASN A 44 -35.43 10.29 50.33
N PHE A 45 -36.06 9.82 49.27
CA PHE A 45 -35.38 9.53 48.02
C PHE A 45 -35.07 10.85 47.31
N LYS A 46 -33.93 10.89 46.64
CA LYS A 46 -33.55 11.99 45.76
C LYS A 46 -33.36 11.39 44.38
N CYS A 47 -34.06 11.92 43.39
CA CYS A 47 -33.90 11.50 42.01
C CYS A 47 -32.41 11.54 41.64
N LEU A 48 -31.95 10.56 40.85
CA LEU A 48 -30.52 10.38 40.58
C LEU A 48 -29.95 11.54 39.73
N ASP A 49 -30.79 12.17 38.92
CA ASP A 49 -30.51 13.42 38.22
C ASP A 49 -30.52 14.69 39.11
N GLY A 50 -31.03 14.57 40.34
CA GLY A 50 -31.19 15.64 41.31
C GLY A 50 -32.38 16.58 41.06
N SER A 51 -33.31 16.20 40.18
CA SER A 51 -34.51 16.99 39.82
C SER A 51 -35.43 17.25 41.00
N ALA A 52 -35.71 16.22 41.79
CA ALA A 52 -36.60 16.29 42.95
C ALA A 52 -36.11 15.46 44.14
N SER A 53 -36.71 15.70 45.31
CA SER A 53 -36.60 14.84 46.48
C SER A 53 -38.00 14.51 46.99
N ILE A 54 -38.30 13.21 47.02
CA ILE A 54 -39.62 12.63 47.25
C ILE A 54 -39.59 11.70 48.47
N SER A 55 -40.76 11.31 48.98
CA SER A 55 -40.84 10.27 50.01
C SER A 55 -40.33 8.94 49.43
N PHE A 56 -39.72 8.08 50.25
CA PHE A 56 -39.34 6.75 49.77
C PHE A 56 -40.56 5.88 49.44
N ASP A 57 -41.74 6.21 49.99
CA ASP A 57 -43.00 5.52 49.66
C ASP A 57 -43.44 5.73 48.20
N TRP A 58 -42.86 6.71 47.51
CA TRP A 58 -43.12 7.01 46.10
C TRP A 58 -42.09 6.33 45.17
N VAL A 59 -41.29 5.41 45.70
CA VAL A 59 -40.38 4.59 44.90
C VAL A 59 -41.07 3.27 44.58
N ASN A 60 -41.24 2.98 43.30
CA ASN A 60 -42.01 1.85 42.77
C ASN A 60 -43.50 1.90 43.16
N ASP A 61 -44.10 3.09 43.13
CA ASP A 61 -45.52 3.29 43.43
C ASP A 61 -46.43 3.27 42.19
N ASP A 62 -45.86 2.94 41.02
CA ASP A 62 -46.53 2.91 39.71
C ASP A 62 -46.91 4.33 39.21
N TYR A 63 -46.22 5.36 39.69
CA TYR A 63 -46.34 6.74 39.23
C TYR A 63 -44.94 7.35 38.96
N CYS A 64 -44.82 8.16 37.90
CA CYS A 64 -43.54 8.74 37.51
C CYS A 64 -43.38 10.16 38.04
N ASP A 65 -42.63 10.32 39.13
CA ASP A 65 -42.28 11.56 39.82
C ASP A 65 -40.92 12.14 39.40
N CYS A 66 -39.92 11.28 39.10
CA CYS A 66 -38.60 11.73 38.67
C CYS A 66 -38.52 11.85 37.14
N GLN A 67 -37.88 12.93 36.66
CA GLN A 67 -37.72 13.19 35.23
C GLN A 67 -36.83 12.15 34.53
N ASP A 68 -35.89 11.56 35.28
CA ASP A 68 -35.00 10.49 34.86
C ASP A 68 -35.57 9.07 35.06
N GLY A 69 -36.75 8.97 35.70
CA GLY A 69 -37.42 7.71 36.03
C GLY A 69 -36.69 6.85 37.06
N SER A 70 -35.84 7.45 37.89
CA SER A 70 -35.08 6.75 38.91
C SER A 70 -35.90 6.31 40.12
N ASP A 71 -37.08 6.87 40.30
CA ASP A 71 -38.10 6.48 41.28
C ASP A 71 -38.80 5.16 40.93
N GLU A 72 -38.92 4.82 39.64
CA GLU A 72 -39.67 3.65 39.16
C GLU A 72 -38.79 2.57 38.50
N PRO A 73 -37.73 2.05 39.15
CA PRO A 73 -36.88 1.02 38.56
C PRO A 73 -37.56 -0.36 38.44
N GLY A 74 -38.60 -0.62 39.24
CA GLY A 74 -39.31 -1.89 39.37
C GLY A 74 -40.68 -1.94 38.69
N THR A 75 -41.14 -0.84 38.08
CA THR A 75 -42.46 -0.71 37.44
C THR A 75 -42.34 -0.19 36.00
N ALA A 76 -43.49 -0.08 35.33
CA ALA A 76 -43.59 0.42 33.96
C ALA A 76 -44.01 1.91 33.87
N ALA A 77 -44.07 2.62 35.00
CA ALA A 77 -44.68 3.94 35.07
C ALA A 77 -43.89 5.05 34.34
N CYS A 78 -42.56 4.95 34.33
CA CYS A 78 -41.71 5.95 33.68
C CYS A 78 -41.35 5.58 32.24
N PRO A 79 -41.52 6.50 31.25
CA PRO A 79 -41.30 6.21 29.83
C PRO A 79 -39.83 6.05 29.46
N ASN A 80 -38.90 6.61 30.24
CA ASN A 80 -37.45 6.50 30.04
C ASN A 80 -36.77 5.57 31.06
N GLY A 81 -37.58 4.84 31.84
CA GLY A 81 -37.08 3.95 32.89
C GLY A 81 -36.48 2.67 32.32
N PHE A 82 -35.62 2.04 33.12
CA PHE A 82 -35.03 0.75 32.82
C PHE A 82 -35.15 -0.18 34.03
N PHE A 83 -35.56 -1.42 33.77
CA PHE A 83 -35.59 -2.48 34.76
C PHE A 83 -34.35 -3.36 34.63
N HIS A 84 -33.64 -3.60 35.73
CA HIS A 84 -32.47 -4.46 35.76
C HIS A 84 -32.80 -5.91 36.11
N CYS A 85 -32.69 -6.81 35.14
CA CYS A 85 -32.67 -8.25 35.34
C CYS A 85 -31.31 -8.66 35.94
N VAL A 86 -31.30 -9.15 37.18
CA VAL A 86 -30.05 -9.57 37.85
C VAL A 86 -29.50 -10.86 37.23
N ASN A 87 -30.36 -11.79 36.82
CA ASN A 87 -30.00 -13.01 36.09
C ASN A 87 -28.81 -13.75 36.73
N LEU A 88 -28.85 -14.08 38.04
CA LEU A 88 -27.70 -14.57 38.84
C LEU A 88 -26.84 -15.68 38.20
N ALA A 89 -27.41 -16.53 37.35
CA ALA A 89 -26.71 -17.65 36.70
C ALA A 89 -26.32 -17.40 35.22
N ALA A 90 -26.72 -16.25 34.66
CA ALA A 90 -26.47 -15.79 33.30
C ALA A 90 -25.93 -14.34 33.32
N GLU A 91 -25.93 -13.67 32.17
CA GLU A 91 -25.55 -12.26 32.07
C GLU A 91 -26.71 -11.36 32.53
N SER A 92 -26.41 -10.38 33.37
CA SER A 92 -27.38 -9.35 33.79
C SER A 92 -27.77 -8.46 32.62
N LYS A 93 -29.03 -8.07 32.52
CA LYS A 93 -29.55 -7.32 31.37
C LYS A 93 -30.48 -6.20 31.86
N ASN A 94 -30.43 -5.05 31.21
CA ASN A 94 -31.44 -4.01 31.39
C ASN A 94 -32.50 -4.15 30.29
N ILE A 95 -33.76 -4.10 30.70
CA ILE A 95 -34.92 -4.04 29.80
C ILE A 95 -35.62 -2.70 29.98
N HIS A 96 -36.45 -2.33 29.01
CA HIS A 96 -37.20 -1.09 29.07
C HIS A 96 -38.31 -1.21 30.14
N SER A 97 -38.62 -0.13 30.87
CA SER A 97 -39.70 -0.16 31.88
C SER A 97 -41.04 -0.62 31.31
N SER A 98 -41.33 -0.33 30.03
CA SER A 98 -42.58 -0.80 29.38
C SER A 98 -42.71 -2.32 29.25
N TRP A 99 -41.63 -3.09 29.44
CA TRP A 99 -41.64 -4.56 29.39
C TRP A 99 -41.80 -5.18 30.78
N VAL A 100 -41.99 -4.35 31.81
CA VAL A 100 -42.27 -4.83 33.16
C VAL A 100 -43.77 -5.10 33.29
N ASN A 101 -44.14 -6.34 33.63
CA ASN A 101 -45.52 -6.79 33.77
C ASN A 101 -46.41 -6.59 32.51
N ASP A 102 -45.83 -6.70 31.31
CA ASP A 102 -46.54 -6.63 30.03
C ASP A 102 -47.12 -7.99 29.58
N GLY A 103 -46.79 -9.06 30.32
CA GLY A 103 -47.22 -10.43 30.07
C GLY A 103 -46.24 -11.25 29.23
N ILE A 104 -45.04 -10.73 28.97
CA ILE A 104 -43.96 -11.41 28.23
C ILE A 104 -42.78 -11.62 29.18
N CYS A 105 -42.17 -12.81 29.13
CA CYS A 105 -40.99 -13.10 29.95
C CYS A 105 -39.72 -12.68 29.21
N ASP A 106 -39.22 -11.47 29.48
CA ASP A 106 -37.99 -10.89 28.93
C ASP A 106 -36.74 -11.20 29.77
N CYS A 107 -36.85 -11.21 31.09
CA CYS A 107 -35.76 -11.64 31.96
C CYS A 107 -35.69 -13.17 32.02
N CYS A 108 -34.48 -13.75 31.98
CA CYS A 108 -34.35 -15.21 32.09
C CYS A 108 -34.72 -15.76 33.47
N ASP A 109 -34.72 -14.90 34.50
CA ASP A 109 -35.14 -15.24 35.85
C ASP A 109 -36.64 -14.99 36.09
N GLY A 110 -37.32 -14.35 35.12
CA GLY A 110 -38.74 -14.00 35.19
C GLY A 110 -39.07 -12.88 36.18
N SER A 111 -38.07 -12.09 36.59
CA SER A 111 -38.23 -11.04 37.60
C SER A 111 -39.03 -9.82 37.13
N ASP A 112 -39.20 -9.67 35.82
CA ASP A 112 -39.98 -8.67 35.12
C ASP A 112 -41.50 -8.86 35.26
N GLU A 113 -41.97 -10.10 35.40
CA GLU A 113 -43.39 -10.47 35.50
C GLU A 113 -43.79 -10.81 36.95
N TRP A 114 -43.39 -9.94 37.89
CA TRP A 114 -43.56 -10.17 39.33
C TRP A 114 -45.00 -10.05 39.83
N LEU A 115 -45.91 -9.40 39.08
CA LEU A 115 -47.35 -9.36 39.40
C LEU A 115 -48.04 -10.72 39.28
N GLY A 116 -47.37 -11.72 38.67
CA GLY A 116 -47.86 -13.09 38.61
C GLY A 116 -49.04 -13.32 37.66
N ARG A 117 -49.31 -12.37 36.75
CA ARG A 117 -50.30 -12.55 35.67
C ARG A 117 -49.89 -13.68 34.72
N VAL A 118 -48.58 -13.82 34.50
CA VAL A 118 -47.95 -14.90 33.73
C VAL A 118 -46.93 -15.60 34.63
N LYS A 119 -46.72 -16.92 34.44
CA LYS A 119 -45.71 -17.69 35.17
C LYS A 119 -44.45 -17.80 34.32
N CYS A 120 -43.43 -17.02 34.65
CA CYS A 120 -42.13 -17.08 33.99
C CYS A 120 -41.20 -18.08 34.71
N PRO A 121 -40.77 -19.18 34.06
CA PRO A 121 -39.82 -20.11 34.65
C PRO A 121 -38.40 -19.54 34.59
N ASN A 122 -37.61 -19.76 35.65
CA ASN A 122 -36.20 -19.36 35.64
C ASN A 122 -35.37 -20.32 34.76
N ILE A 123 -34.88 -19.79 33.63
CA ILE A 123 -34.04 -20.51 32.66
C ILE A 123 -32.60 -19.99 32.61
N CYS A 124 -32.21 -19.07 33.51
CA CYS A 124 -30.88 -18.46 33.52
C CYS A 124 -29.75 -19.49 33.66
N VAL A 125 -29.97 -20.59 34.38
CA VAL A 125 -28.93 -21.62 34.58
C VAL A 125 -28.55 -22.29 33.26
N GLU A 126 -29.54 -22.62 32.41
CA GLU A 126 -29.28 -23.25 31.13
C GLU A 126 -28.65 -22.27 30.14
N ILE A 127 -29.19 -21.05 30.06
CA ILE A 127 -28.65 -19.98 29.20
C ILE A 127 -27.20 -19.68 29.59
N GLY A 128 -26.93 -19.45 30.88
CA GLY A 128 -25.59 -19.15 31.36
C GLY A 128 -24.60 -20.29 31.13
N ARG A 129 -25.03 -21.56 31.21
CA ARG A 129 -24.17 -22.70 30.83
C ARG A 129 -23.75 -22.62 29.36
N LYS A 130 -24.72 -22.44 28.45
CA LYS A 130 -24.43 -22.32 27.00
C LYS A 130 -23.51 -21.14 26.70
N MET A 131 -23.73 -20.00 27.36
CA MET A 131 -22.88 -18.81 27.20
C MET A 131 -21.43 -19.07 27.62
N ARG A 132 -21.21 -19.76 28.75
CA ARG A 132 -19.86 -20.12 29.21
C ARG A 132 -19.16 -21.07 28.26
N GLU A 133 -19.85 -22.11 27.79
CA GLU A 133 -19.32 -23.06 26.80
C GLU A 133 -18.93 -22.35 25.49
N GLU A 134 -19.77 -21.43 25.00
CA GLU A 134 -19.48 -20.66 23.80
C GLU A 134 -18.28 -19.70 24.00
N LEU A 135 -18.20 -19.04 25.16
CA LEU A 135 -17.10 -18.16 25.51
C LEU A 135 -15.78 -18.93 25.58
N GLU A 136 -15.76 -20.09 26.23
CA GLU A 136 -14.58 -20.96 26.32
C GLU A 136 -14.14 -21.43 24.94
N ARG A 137 -15.07 -21.82 24.06
CA ARG A 137 -14.78 -22.19 22.68
C ARG A 137 -14.14 -21.04 21.90
N LYS A 138 -14.70 -19.83 22.01
CA LYS A 138 -14.14 -18.63 21.35
C LYS A 138 -12.75 -18.30 21.89
N GLN A 139 -12.55 -18.39 23.20
CA GLN A 139 -11.26 -18.15 23.84
C GLN A 139 -10.21 -19.18 23.42
N ALA A 140 -10.57 -20.46 23.27
CA ALA A 140 -9.67 -21.51 22.80
C ALA A 140 -9.16 -21.21 21.39
N ILE A 141 -10.08 -20.91 20.45
CA ILE A 141 -9.74 -20.54 19.07
C ILE A 141 -8.84 -19.30 19.05
N GLN A 142 -9.14 -18.29 19.88
CA GLN A 142 -8.33 -17.08 19.94
C GLN A 142 -6.93 -17.34 20.48
N ARG A 143 -6.78 -18.20 21.50
CA ARG A 143 -5.46 -18.61 22.03
C ARG A 143 -4.63 -19.34 20.99
N GLU A 144 -5.24 -20.27 20.26
CA GLU A 144 -4.57 -20.99 19.16
C GLU A 144 -4.13 -20.03 18.05
N GLY A 145 -5.03 -19.13 17.61
CA GLY A 145 -4.71 -18.11 16.62
C GLY A 145 -3.58 -17.18 17.06
N ASN A 146 -3.58 -16.76 18.33
CA ASN A 146 -2.51 -15.95 18.90
C ASN A 146 -1.17 -16.70 19.00
N ALA A 147 -1.18 -17.99 19.32
CA ALA A 147 0.04 -18.80 19.35
C ALA A 147 0.70 -18.89 17.97
N ILE A 148 -0.09 -19.16 16.92
CA ILE A 148 0.39 -19.19 15.54
C ILE A 148 0.93 -17.82 15.12
N ARG A 149 0.19 -16.74 15.41
CA ARG A 149 0.64 -15.36 15.14
C ARG A 149 2.01 -15.10 15.78
N ASN A 150 2.18 -15.47 17.06
CA ASN A 150 3.43 -15.25 17.77
C ASN A 150 4.60 -16.05 17.17
N GLN A 151 4.34 -17.26 16.68
CA GLN A 151 5.36 -18.05 15.96
C GLN A 151 5.76 -17.35 14.65
N LEU A 152 4.78 -16.93 13.84
CA LEU A 152 5.04 -16.24 12.58
C LEU A 152 5.79 -14.92 12.77
N VAL A 153 5.51 -14.17 13.84
CA VAL A 153 6.24 -12.94 14.18
C VAL A 153 7.71 -13.26 14.46
N LYS A 154 8.01 -14.29 15.26
CA LYS A 154 9.39 -14.71 15.54
C LYS A 154 10.14 -15.13 14.28
N GLU A 155 9.50 -15.92 13.41
CA GLU A 155 10.08 -16.33 12.13
C GLU A 155 10.33 -15.12 11.20
N ALA A 156 9.39 -14.17 11.16
CA ALA A 156 9.55 -12.93 10.39
C ALA A 156 10.70 -12.06 10.89
N GLU A 157 10.88 -11.95 12.21
CA GLU A 157 12.01 -11.22 12.81
C GLU A 157 13.35 -11.87 12.45
N GLN A 158 13.46 -13.20 12.53
CA GLN A 158 14.66 -13.95 12.12
C GLN A 158 14.97 -13.75 10.64
N MET A 159 13.97 -13.86 9.77
CA MET A 159 14.15 -13.61 8.34
C MET A 159 14.55 -12.16 8.06
N LYS A 160 14.00 -11.19 8.79
CA LYS A 160 14.34 -9.78 8.66
C LYS A 160 15.80 -9.53 9.03
N THR A 161 16.28 -10.07 10.16
CA THR A 161 17.68 -9.90 10.59
C THR A 161 18.65 -10.58 9.61
N GLU A 162 18.32 -11.78 9.14
CA GLU A 162 19.12 -12.49 8.13
C GLU A 162 19.18 -11.72 6.79
N LYS A 163 18.06 -11.17 6.32
CA LYS A 163 18.05 -10.38 5.08
C LYS A 163 18.78 -9.05 5.25
N LYS A 164 18.69 -8.43 6.43
CA LYS A 164 19.43 -7.20 6.75
C LYS A 164 20.94 -7.42 6.70
N SER A 165 21.45 -8.47 7.33
CA SER A 165 22.89 -8.77 7.31
C SER A 165 23.39 -9.11 5.89
N LYS A 166 22.61 -9.86 5.11
CA LYS A 166 22.93 -10.13 3.69
C LYS A 166 22.93 -8.86 2.85
N LEU A 167 22.03 -7.92 3.12
CA LEU A 167 21.99 -6.62 2.42
C LEU A 167 23.23 -5.79 2.75
N GLU A 168 23.61 -5.71 4.03
CA GLU A 168 24.83 -5.00 4.47
C GLU A 168 26.09 -5.59 3.83
N ALA A 169 26.20 -6.93 3.78
CA ALA A 169 27.31 -7.61 3.09
C ALA A 169 27.35 -7.30 1.59
N ALA A 170 26.20 -7.34 0.91
CA ALA A 170 26.12 -7.02 -0.52
C ALA A 170 26.43 -5.54 -0.81
N MET A 171 26.09 -4.63 0.10
CA MET A 171 26.46 -3.21 0.00
C MET A 171 27.97 -3.02 0.11
N ALA A 172 28.62 -3.66 1.07
CA ALA A 172 30.07 -3.61 1.22
C ALA A 172 30.80 -4.20 -0.02
N GLU A 173 30.30 -5.30 -0.57
CA GLU A 173 30.83 -5.89 -1.82
C GLU A 173 30.70 -4.91 -2.99
N ARG A 174 29.55 -4.23 -3.13
CA ARG A 174 29.33 -3.22 -4.17
C ARG A 174 30.32 -2.05 -4.04
N GLU A 175 30.58 -1.58 -2.83
CA GLU A 175 31.54 -0.50 -2.59
C GLU A 175 32.97 -0.90 -2.98
N ALA A 176 33.38 -2.13 -2.65
CA ALA A 176 34.68 -2.65 -3.06
C ALA A 176 34.81 -2.75 -4.59
N ILE A 177 33.77 -3.22 -5.27
CA ILE A 177 33.73 -3.28 -6.75
C ILE A 177 33.77 -1.87 -7.35
N GLN A 178 33.03 -0.92 -6.78
CA GLN A 178 33.02 0.47 -7.24
C GLN A 178 34.40 1.11 -7.12
N ALA A 179 35.10 0.91 -6.01
CA ALA A 179 36.46 1.40 -5.82
C ALA A 179 37.43 0.81 -6.86
N SER A 180 37.31 -0.49 -7.15
CA SER A 180 38.10 -1.16 -8.19
C SER A 180 37.80 -0.60 -9.59
N TYR A 181 36.52 -0.36 -9.90
CA TYR A 181 36.08 0.28 -11.15
C TYR A 181 36.67 1.68 -11.32
N ASP A 182 36.60 2.52 -10.29
CA ASP A 182 37.11 3.88 -10.34
C ASP A 182 38.64 3.92 -10.50
N GLN A 183 39.34 2.98 -9.85
CA GLN A 183 40.78 2.79 -10.06
C GLN A 183 41.11 2.39 -11.50
N ALA A 184 40.40 1.42 -12.07
CA ALA A 184 40.58 0.99 -13.46
C ALA A 184 40.29 2.12 -14.45
N ARG A 185 39.22 2.89 -14.21
CA ARG A 185 38.85 4.06 -15.00
C ARG A 185 39.94 5.14 -14.98
N SER A 186 40.53 5.40 -13.82
CA SER A 186 41.65 6.36 -13.68
C SER A 186 42.87 5.92 -14.50
N LYS A 187 43.25 4.64 -14.44
CA LYS A 187 44.33 4.07 -15.27
C LYS A 187 44.04 4.23 -16.77
N LEU A 188 42.81 3.93 -17.18
CA LEU A 188 42.39 4.05 -18.59
C LEU A 188 42.50 5.50 -19.08
N ASN A 189 42.07 6.47 -18.27
CA ASN A 189 42.18 7.89 -18.58
C ASN A 189 43.65 8.34 -18.74
N LEU A 190 44.56 7.84 -17.90
CA LEU A 190 46.00 8.12 -18.04
C LEU A 190 46.55 7.59 -19.36
N ILE A 191 46.21 6.34 -19.72
CA ILE A 191 46.62 5.73 -20.99
C ILE A 191 46.06 6.55 -22.16
N TYR A 192 44.76 6.88 -22.14
CA TYR A 192 44.12 7.65 -23.19
C TYR A 192 44.77 9.03 -23.39
N ASN A 193 45.07 9.73 -22.29
CA ASN A 193 45.77 11.02 -22.33
C ASN A 193 47.20 10.89 -22.90
N SER A 194 47.91 9.80 -22.59
CA SER A 194 49.22 9.52 -23.15
C SER A 194 49.18 9.27 -24.66
N ILE A 195 48.19 8.50 -25.14
CA ILE A 195 47.97 8.24 -26.57
C ILE A 195 47.64 9.53 -27.30
N ILE A 196 46.74 10.37 -26.77
CA ILE A 196 46.44 11.69 -27.35
C ILE A 196 47.70 12.53 -27.49
N LYS A 197 48.57 12.52 -26.47
CA LYS A 197 49.84 13.27 -26.50
C LYS A 197 50.76 12.78 -27.63
N ILE A 198 50.89 11.46 -27.79
CA ILE A 198 51.68 10.84 -28.87
C ILE A 198 51.08 11.18 -30.24
N LEU A 199 49.77 11.06 -30.41
CA LEU A 199 49.06 11.40 -31.65
C LEU A 199 49.25 12.87 -32.02
N LYS A 200 49.16 13.78 -31.04
CA LYS A 200 49.44 15.22 -31.23
C LYS A 200 50.87 15.46 -31.72
N ILE A 201 51.86 14.76 -31.16
CA ILE A 201 53.27 14.87 -31.60
C ILE A 201 53.44 14.35 -33.02
N ARG A 202 52.84 13.19 -33.35
CA ARG A 202 52.92 12.59 -34.69
C ARG A 202 52.22 13.46 -35.75
N MET A 203 51.06 14.03 -35.41
CA MET A 203 50.35 15.02 -36.24
C MET A 203 51.22 16.25 -36.55
N LYS A 204 51.90 16.82 -35.53
CA LYS A 204 52.82 17.95 -35.74
C LYS A 204 54.01 17.59 -36.63
N LYS A 205 54.54 16.36 -36.55
CA LYS A 205 55.59 15.86 -37.45
C LYS A 205 55.09 15.70 -38.89
N LEU A 206 53.90 15.14 -39.09
CA LEU A 206 53.27 14.99 -40.41
C LEU A 206 52.95 16.34 -41.05
N GLN A 207 52.52 17.34 -40.27
CA GLN A 207 52.32 18.71 -40.75
C GLN A 207 53.63 19.36 -41.21
N LYS A 208 54.74 19.17 -40.48
CA LYS A 208 56.09 19.62 -40.91
C LYS A 208 56.62 18.89 -42.15
N GLN A 209 56.20 17.66 -42.38
CA GLN A 209 56.52 16.91 -43.61
C GLN A 209 55.67 17.38 -44.81
N ARG A 210 54.41 17.81 -44.58
CA ARG A 210 53.55 18.45 -45.59
C ARG A 210 54.00 19.85 -46.03
N THR A 211 54.88 20.52 -45.28
CA THR A 211 55.46 21.83 -45.68
C THR A 211 56.68 21.74 -46.60
N LYS A 212 56.91 20.60 -47.26
CA LYS A 212 57.69 20.54 -48.51
C LYS A 212 56.71 20.53 -49.69
N PRO A 213 56.83 21.44 -50.67
CA PRO A 213 55.79 21.61 -51.67
C PRO A 213 55.95 20.56 -52.77
N GLU A 214 55.01 19.61 -52.83
CA GLU A 214 54.65 18.94 -54.07
C GLU A 214 53.16 18.62 -54.00
N MET A 215 52.43 19.16 -54.97
CA MET A 215 50.97 19.15 -55.00
C MET A 215 50.43 17.75 -55.25
N LEU A 216 49.56 17.26 -54.35
CA LEU A 216 48.48 16.37 -54.77
C LEU A 216 47.20 16.69 -54.01
N ASN A 217 46.21 17.05 -54.83
CA ASN A 217 44.84 17.40 -54.53
C ASN A 217 44.12 16.26 -53.80
N TYR A 218 43.72 16.47 -52.54
CA TYR A 218 42.73 15.62 -51.86
C TYR A 218 41.95 16.45 -50.84
N LYS A 219 40.67 16.69 -51.18
CA LYS A 219 39.67 17.33 -50.31
C LYS A 219 39.59 16.56 -48.99
N HIS A 220 39.96 17.18 -47.88
CA HIS A 220 39.83 16.60 -46.54
C HIS A 220 38.37 16.72 -46.08
N GLY A 221 37.63 15.61 -46.11
CA GLY A 221 36.47 15.42 -45.25
C GLY A 221 36.95 15.12 -43.83
N MET A 222 36.53 15.96 -42.87
CA MET A 222 36.78 15.76 -41.44
C MET A 222 36.01 14.54 -40.92
N VAL A 223 36.66 13.40 -40.72
CA VAL A 223 36.08 12.31 -39.91
C VAL A 223 36.44 12.57 -38.44
N LYS A 224 35.54 13.24 -37.71
CA LYS A 224 35.59 13.37 -36.25
C LYS A 224 35.51 11.96 -35.62
N PRO A 225 36.24 11.66 -34.52
CA PRO A 225 36.22 10.33 -33.89
C PRO A 225 34.88 10.10 -33.18
N LYS A 226 33.90 9.60 -33.93
CA LYS A 226 32.50 9.43 -33.50
C LYS A 226 32.16 7.95 -33.34
N PHE A 227 32.95 7.18 -32.58
CA PHE A 227 32.69 5.73 -32.44
C PHE A 227 32.52 5.19 -31.00
N PHE A 228 32.49 6.04 -29.98
CA PHE A 228 32.04 5.62 -28.63
C PHE A 228 30.86 6.42 -28.08
N CYS A 229 30.58 7.60 -28.65
CA CYS A 229 29.47 8.47 -28.23
C CYS A 229 28.12 8.14 -28.91
N MET A 230 28.12 7.48 -30.08
CA MET A 230 26.87 7.16 -30.80
C MET A 230 25.99 6.15 -30.05
N ARG A 231 26.59 5.10 -29.47
CA ARG A 231 25.83 4.01 -28.85
C ARG A 231 25.20 4.41 -27.52
N ILE A 232 25.87 5.30 -26.77
CA ILE A 232 25.33 5.93 -25.57
C ILE A 232 24.23 6.94 -25.95
N TYR A 233 24.42 7.73 -27.02
CA TYR A 233 23.43 8.68 -27.50
C TYR A 233 22.13 8.01 -27.95
N ILE A 234 22.21 6.87 -28.67
CA ILE A 234 21.04 6.07 -29.07
C ILE A 234 20.28 5.54 -27.85
N ILE A 235 20.98 4.97 -26.86
CA ILE A 235 20.36 4.46 -25.63
C ILE A 235 19.68 5.59 -24.83
N PHE A 236 20.32 6.77 -24.73
CA PHE A 236 19.70 7.92 -24.08
C PHE A 236 18.51 8.48 -24.86
N ALA A 237 18.55 8.45 -26.20
CA ALA A 237 17.42 8.87 -27.04
C ALA A 237 16.23 7.90 -26.92
N GLU A 238 16.48 6.60 -26.93
CA GLU A 238 15.45 5.56 -26.71
C GLU A 238 14.85 5.65 -25.30
N ALA A 239 15.68 5.82 -24.26
CA ALA A 239 15.21 5.98 -22.88
C ALA A 239 14.36 7.25 -22.68
N LYS A 240 14.70 8.37 -23.35
CA LYS A 240 13.89 9.59 -23.33
C LYS A 240 12.54 9.39 -24.03
N LYS A 241 12.52 8.68 -25.17
CA LYS A 241 11.27 8.33 -25.88
C LYS A 241 10.35 7.48 -25.01
N LEU A 242 10.90 6.44 -24.35
CA LEU A 242 10.14 5.57 -23.44
C LEU A 242 9.56 6.33 -22.24
N LYS A 243 10.36 7.20 -21.62
CA LYS A 243 9.89 8.01 -20.48
C LYS A 243 8.75 8.96 -20.87
N LYS A 244 8.86 9.59 -22.05
CA LYS A 244 7.82 10.47 -22.59
C LYS A 244 6.54 9.69 -22.92
N GLU A 245 6.67 8.46 -23.41
CA GLU A 245 5.52 7.60 -23.70
C GLU A 245 4.81 7.10 -22.43
N GLU A 246 5.56 6.75 -21.37
CA GLU A 246 4.99 6.39 -20.07
C GLU A 246 4.25 7.57 -19.43
N GLU A 247 4.82 8.77 -19.48
CA GLU A 247 4.17 9.99 -18.98
C GLU A 247 2.89 10.31 -19.77
N ARG A 248 2.92 10.17 -21.10
CA ARG A 248 1.73 10.34 -21.96
C ARG A 248 0.62 9.38 -21.57
N LYS A 249 0.93 8.07 -21.46
CA LYS A 249 -0.04 7.04 -21.05
C LYS A 249 -0.61 7.30 -19.66
N PHE A 250 0.21 7.83 -18.75
CA PHE A 250 -0.23 8.17 -17.40
C PHE A 250 -1.22 9.35 -17.40
N LYS A 251 -0.93 10.43 -18.13
CA LYS A 251 -1.85 11.58 -18.25
C LYS A 251 -3.15 11.20 -18.94
N ALA A 252 -3.06 10.47 -20.04
CA ALA A 252 -4.23 9.96 -20.75
C ALA A 252 -5.11 9.06 -19.88
N SER A 253 -4.52 8.13 -19.11
CA SER A 253 -5.28 7.27 -18.19
C SER A 253 -5.88 8.04 -17.01
N ALA A 254 -5.22 9.09 -16.52
CA ALA A 254 -5.76 9.95 -15.48
C ALA A 254 -6.97 10.76 -15.97
N ALA A 255 -6.87 11.32 -17.19
CA ALA A 255 -7.97 12.05 -17.82
C ALA A 255 -9.13 11.13 -18.24
N PHE A 256 -8.85 9.90 -18.67
CA PHE A 256 -9.93 8.95 -18.97
C PHE A 256 -10.83 8.73 -17.75
N LYS A 257 -10.23 8.57 -16.56
CA LYS A 257 -10.99 8.36 -15.31
C LYS A 257 -11.82 9.55 -14.85
N THR A 258 -11.47 10.76 -15.28
CA THR A 258 -12.20 11.98 -14.91
C THR A 258 -13.27 12.33 -15.94
N LEU A 259 -13.18 11.77 -17.15
CA LEU A 259 -14.15 11.91 -18.22
C LEU A 259 -15.19 10.78 -18.23
N ASP A 260 -14.80 9.56 -17.83
CA ASP A 260 -15.69 8.41 -17.60
C ASP A 260 -16.43 8.57 -16.25
N VAL A 261 -17.51 9.35 -16.26
CA VAL A 261 -18.28 9.70 -15.05
C VAL A 261 -19.07 8.50 -14.53
N ASN A 262 -19.57 7.66 -15.43
CA ASN A 262 -20.39 6.51 -15.09
C ASN A 262 -19.56 5.25 -14.75
N GLN A 263 -18.24 5.29 -14.98
CA GLN A 263 -17.25 4.23 -14.75
C GLN A 263 -17.53 2.94 -15.53
N ASP A 264 -18.15 3.04 -16.71
CA ASP A 264 -18.45 1.89 -17.56
C ASP A 264 -17.27 1.46 -18.45
N GLY A 265 -16.16 2.21 -18.41
CA GLY A 265 -14.94 1.93 -19.16
C GLY A 265 -14.99 2.41 -20.61
N LYS A 266 -15.98 3.23 -20.97
CA LYS A 266 -16.12 3.92 -22.25
C LYS A 266 -16.37 5.40 -22.00
N ILE A 267 -15.96 6.24 -22.95
CA ILE A 267 -16.35 7.65 -22.96
C ILE A 267 -17.36 7.84 -24.08
N THR A 268 -18.53 8.35 -23.72
CA THR A 268 -19.64 8.62 -24.63
C THR A 268 -19.75 10.11 -24.94
N THR A 269 -20.44 10.46 -26.04
CA THR A 269 -20.73 11.87 -26.39
C THR A 269 -21.43 12.60 -25.25
N ASP A 270 -22.34 11.92 -24.56
CA ASP A 270 -23.12 12.49 -23.46
C ASP A 270 -22.22 12.91 -22.29
N GLU A 271 -21.13 12.18 -22.04
CA GLU A 271 -20.15 12.49 -20.98
C GLU A 271 -19.22 13.63 -21.36
N MET A 272 -18.86 13.73 -22.64
CA MET A 272 -18.09 14.87 -23.15
C MET A 272 -18.91 16.17 -23.13
N GLN A 273 -20.23 16.09 -23.35
CA GLN A 273 -21.11 17.26 -23.29
C GLN A 273 -21.24 17.88 -21.89
N LEU A 274 -20.88 17.14 -20.83
CA LEU A 274 -20.89 17.64 -19.45
C LEU A 274 -19.72 18.57 -19.14
N ARG A 275 -18.70 18.61 -20.00
CA ARG A 275 -17.43 19.31 -19.80
C ARG A 275 -17.36 20.55 -20.68
N LYS A 276 -17.52 21.73 -20.06
CA LYS A 276 -17.49 23.04 -20.76
C LYS A 276 -16.15 23.35 -21.41
N GLU A 277 -15.10 22.61 -21.07
CA GLU A 277 -13.78 22.76 -21.68
C GLU A 277 -13.75 22.37 -23.17
N PHE A 278 -14.74 21.63 -23.66
CA PHE A 278 -14.83 21.18 -25.05
C PHE A 278 -15.78 22.02 -25.93
N ASP A 279 -16.25 23.16 -25.41
CA ASP A 279 -17.04 24.15 -26.13
C ASP A 279 -16.10 24.98 -27.03
N VAL A 280 -16.18 24.79 -28.35
CA VAL A 280 -15.26 25.41 -29.32
C VAL A 280 -15.80 26.75 -29.80
N ASP A 281 -17.11 26.89 -29.90
CA ASP A 281 -17.76 28.13 -30.37
C ASP A 281 -18.13 29.10 -29.24
N GLU A 282 -17.81 28.74 -27.99
CA GLU A 282 -18.02 29.51 -26.75
C GLU A 282 -19.48 29.92 -26.56
N ASP A 283 -20.43 29.13 -27.08
CA ASP A 283 -21.86 29.42 -26.95
C ASP A 283 -22.43 29.03 -25.56
N GLY A 284 -21.60 28.38 -24.73
CA GLY A 284 -21.89 27.96 -23.37
C GLY A 284 -22.46 26.56 -23.25
N VAL A 285 -22.66 25.84 -24.36
CA VAL A 285 -23.16 24.46 -24.40
C VAL A 285 -22.36 23.59 -25.39
N VAL A 286 -21.82 22.47 -24.93
CA VAL A 286 -21.13 21.54 -25.84
C VAL A 286 -22.15 20.78 -26.68
N SER A 287 -22.16 21.01 -27.99
CA SER A 287 -23.01 20.31 -28.95
C SER A 287 -22.56 18.86 -29.19
N VAL A 288 -23.45 18.03 -29.74
CA VAL A 288 -23.13 16.61 -30.04
C VAL A 288 -22.07 16.53 -31.15
N GLU A 289 -22.08 17.50 -32.05
CA GLU A 289 -21.10 17.64 -33.13
C GLU A 289 -19.71 17.99 -32.60
N GLU A 290 -19.60 18.88 -31.61
CA GLU A 290 -18.32 19.22 -30.98
C GLU A 290 -17.74 18.05 -30.17
N ALA A 291 -18.58 17.37 -29.38
CA ALA A 291 -18.19 16.16 -28.67
C ALA A 291 -17.65 15.08 -29.63
N ASN A 292 -18.32 14.88 -30.77
CA ASN A 292 -17.88 13.95 -31.80
C ASN A 292 -16.55 14.37 -32.44
N ILE A 293 -16.29 15.66 -32.64
CA ILE A 293 -15.02 16.13 -33.20
C ILE A 293 -13.85 15.75 -32.28
N PHE A 294 -14.00 15.91 -30.97
CA PHE A 294 -12.97 15.52 -30.00
C PHE A 294 -12.82 14.01 -29.84
N LEU A 295 -13.90 13.23 -30.01
CA LEU A 295 -13.89 11.76 -30.00
C LEU A 295 -13.49 11.12 -31.35
N GLY A 296 -13.02 11.90 -32.33
CA GLY A 296 -12.58 11.35 -33.62
C GLY A 296 -13.73 10.84 -34.50
N ASN A 297 -14.93 11.40 -34.33
CA ASN A 297 -16.18 11.07 -35.00
C ASN A 297 -16.76 9.70 -34.60
N GLU A 298 -16.42 9.21 -33.41
CA GLU A 298 -16.98 8.01 -32.77
C GLU A 298 -17.94 8.39 -31.64
N THR A 299 -19.05 7.64 -31.50
CA THR A 299 -20.08 7.90 -30.48
C THR A 299 -19.72 7.33 -29.10
N GLU A 300 -18.84 6.32 -29.06
CA GLU A 300 -18.34 5.67 -27.84
C GLU A 300 -16.88 5.26 -28.05
N VAL A 301 -15.99 5.57 -27.10
CA VAL A 301 -14.56 5.28 -27.18
C VAL A 301 -14.10 4.48 -25.97
N GLU A 302 -13.47 3.33 -26.20
CA GLU A 302 -12.89 2.49 -25.14
C GLU A 302 -11.50 3.00 -24.67
N VAL A 303 -11.09 2.62 -23.46
CA VAL A 303 -9.84 3.06 -22.79
C VAL A 303 -8.60 2.99 -23.70
N ASP A 304 -8.41 1.88 -24.41
CA ASP A 304 -7.21 1.67 -25.24
C ASP A 304 -7.21 2.55 -26.49
N HIS A 305 -8.39 2.78 -27.09
CA HIS A 305 -8.56 3.68 -28.23
C HIS A 305 -8.36 5.14 -27.78
N PHE A 306 -8.85 5.48 -26.60
CA PHE A 306 -8.69 6.81 -26.02
C PHE A 306 -7.22 7.19 -25.80
N ILE A 307 -6.43 6.31 -25.16
CA ILE A 307 -5.01 6.57 -24.85
C ILE A 307 -4.13 6.67 -26.12
N SER A 308 -4.54 6.00 -27.20
CA SER A 308 -3.73 5.87 -28.40
C SER A 308 -4.03 6.91 -29.48
N HIS A 309 -5.29 7.34 -29.63
CA HIS A 309 -5.71 8.18 -30.76
C HIS A 309 -6.51 9.42 -30.34
N ILE A 310 -7.30 9.35 -29.26
CA ILE A 310 -8.16 10.46 -28.85
C ILE A 310 -7.44 11.44 -27.93
N TRP A 311 -6.52 10.95 -27.08
CA TRP A 311 -5.73 11.79 -26.18
C TRP A 311 -4.95 12.88 -26.93
N ASP A 312 -4.43 12.61 -28.12
CA ASP A 312 -3.65 13.59 -28.90
C ASP A 312 -4.53 14.79 -29.34
N SER A 313 -5.83 14.56 -29.55
CA SER A 313 -6.81 15.60 -29.90
C SER A 313 -7.29 16.39 -28.69
N ILE A 314 -7.29 15.79 -27.51
CA ILE A 314 -7.89 16.34 -26.28
C ILE A 314 -6.85 16.96 -25.33
N GLU A 315 -5.58 16.50 -25.36
CA GLU A 315 -4.54 16.86 -24.38
C GLU A 315 -4.34 18.37 -24.20
N HIS A 316 -4.41 19.14 -25.29
CA HIS A 316 -4.18 20.59 -25.26
C HIS A 316 -5.40 21.39 -24.79
N THR A 317 -6.59 20.81 -24.86
CA THR A 317 -7.87 21.44 -24.49
C THR A 317 -8.32 21.02 -23.10
N TYR A 318 -7.94 19.82 -22.66
CA TYR A 318 -8.27 19.28 -21.35
C TYR A 318 -7.55 20.03 -20.23
N LYS A 319 -8.31 20.76 -19.41
CA LYS A 319 -7.84 21.37 -18.15
C LYS A 319 -8.24 20.47 -16.98
N SER A 320 -7.26 19.95 -16.25
CA SER A 320 -7.53 19.23 -14.99
C SER A 320 -7.99 20.20 -13.90
N GLU A 321 -9.05 19.88 -13.16
CA GLU A 321 -9.62 20.67 -12.04
C GLU A 321 -8.72 20.78 -10.79
N VAL A 322 -7.39 20.92 -10.93
CA VAL A 322 -6.46 21.07 -9.79
C VAL A 322 -5.51 22.25 -9.97
N GLU A 323 -5.94 23.31 -10.65
CA GLU A 323 -5.22 24.60 -10.61
C GLU A 323 -6.18 25.75 -10.41
N GLU A 324 -6.71 25.86 -9.19
CA GLU A 324 -6.92 27.15 -8.51
C GLU A 324 -7.10 26.88 -7.01
N ASP A 325 -6.07 27.25 -6.24
CA ASP A 325 -6.11 27.81 -4.88
C ASP A 325 -5.03 27.21 -3.94
N SER A 326 -3.87 27.87 -3.86
CA SER A 326 -3.09 27.98 -2.62
C SER A 326 -1.93 28.98 -2.81
N HIS A 327 -2.19 30.26 -2.56
CA HIS A 327 -1.17 31.14 -2.02
C HIS A 327 -1.14 30.98 -0.49
N ASP A 328 0.08 30.89 0.03
CA ASP A 328 0.49 31.14 1.42
C ASP A 328 0.10 30.11 2.50
N GLU A 329 0.99 29.15 2.77
CA GLU A 329 1.52 28.96 4.13
C GLU A 329 3.00 28.53 4.12
N GLU A 330 3.74 29.19 5.01
CA GLU A 330 5.18 29.24 5.15
C GLU A 330 5.69 28.11 6.08
N LYS A 331 6.77 27.41 5.69
CA LYS A 331 7.67 26.78 6.67
C LYS A 331 9.12 26.68 6.19
N PRO A 332 10.08 27.39 6.81
CA PRO A 332 11.52 27.13 6.72
C PRO A 332 11.97 26.16 7.84
N ALA A 333 13.10 25.43 7.80
CA ALA A 333 14.21 25.29 6.87
C ALA A 333 15.07 24.04 7.22
N ALA A 334 15.76 23.46 6.24
CA ALA A 334 17.06 22.77 6.35
C ALA A 334 17.68 22.61 4.94
N PRO A 335 19.02 22.52 4.78
CA PRO A 335 19.75 23.42 3.88
C PRO A 335 20.15 22.86 2.51
N ALA A 336 20.14 23.80 1.54
CA ALA A 336 20.88 23.94 0.28
C ALA A 336 21.66 22.74 -0.30
N GLU A 337 21.12 22.17 -1.38
CA GLU A 337 21.92 21.59 -2.47
C GLU A 337 21.72 22.44 -3.74
N GLU A 338 22.84 22.75 -4.41
CA GLU A 338 22.92 23.58 -5.61
C GLU A 338 22.05 23.06 -6.75
N SER A 339 21.23 23.94 -7.32
CA SER A 339 20.32 23.63 -8.41
C SER A 339 21.06 23.40 -9.74
N ILE A 340 20.67 22.32 -10.40
CA ILE A 340 21.09 21.82 -11.71
C ILE A 340 20.79 22.79 -12.89
N ALA A 341 20.24 23.98 -12.62
CA ALA A 341 19.80 24.95 -13.63
C ALA A 341 20.94 25.79 -14.26
N GLU A 342 22.13 25.88 -13.66
CA GLU A 342 23.23 26.68 -14.22
C GLU A 342 24.07 25.97 -15.30
N ILE A 343 23.88 24.67 -15.50
CA ILE A 343 24.68 23.88 -16.45
C ILE A 343 24.10 23.93 -17.87
N ASP A 344 22.82 24.33 -18.05
CA ASP A 344 22.12 24.21 -19.33
C ASP A 344 22.28 25.41 -20.29
N SER A 345 23.04 26.44 -19.91
CA SER A 345 23.16 27.68 -20.71
C SER A 345 24.39 27.76 -21.64
N LYS A 346 25.21 26.71 -21.77
CA LYS A 346 26.53 26.82 -22.43
C LYS A 346 26.83 25.89 -23.61
N LEU A 347 25.84 25.21 -24.19
CA LEU A 347 26.04 24.40 -25.39
C LEU A 347 24.95 24.66 -26.44
N ASP A 348 24.89 25.89 -26.91
CA ASP A 348 24.18 26.25 -28.13
C ASP A 348 25.11 26.01 -29.35
N TYR A 349 24.84 24.95 -30.12
CA TYR A 349 25.28 24.79 -31.49
C TYR A 349 24.08 24.35 -32.33
N ARG A 350 23.44 25.36 -32.93
CA ARG A 350 22.47 25.35 -34.04
C ARG A 350 22.34 24.04 -34.83
N ASP A 351 21.09 23.62 -34.93
CA ASP A 351 20.52 22.80 -35.98
C ASP A 351 20.80 23.37 -37.38
N ALA A 352 21.40 22.56 -38.25
CA ALA A 352 21.16 22.57 -39.68
C ALA A 352 21.65 21.24 -40.27
N GLU A 353 20.74 20.55 -40.96
CA GLU A 353 20.95 19.43 -41.89
C GLU A 353 21.27 18.06 -41.25
N ALA A 354 20.22 17.40 -40.77
CA ALA A 354 20.23 15.99 -40.37
C ALA A 354 19.17 15.13 -41.11
N ASP A 355 18.85 15.47 -42.36
CA ASP A 355 17.78 14.79 -43.13
C ASP A 355 18.27 13.87 -44.26
N ASP A 356 19.56 13.47 -44.35
CA ASP A 356 19.99 12.67 -45.52
C ASP A 356 21.09 11.61 -45.29
N LEU A 357 21.12 10.95 -44.12
CA LEU A 357 22.14 9.91 -43.86
C LEU A 357 21.60 8.50 -43.52
N ASP A 358 20.30 8.29 -43.47
CA ASP A 358 19.72 6.97 -43.16
C ASP A 358 19.61 6.02 -44.38
N ALA A 359 19.92 6.48 -45.60
CA ALA A 359 19.67 5.70 -46.82
C ALA A 359 20.88 4.95 -47.42
N LYS A 360 22.04 4.87 -46.75
CA LYS A 360 23.26 4.27 -47.34
C LYS A 360 24.02 3.23 -46.52
N PHE A 361 23.42 2.68 -45.47
CA PHE A 361 24.09 1.62 -44.68
C PHE A 361 23.82 0.20 -45.19
N ASP A 362 22.80 -0.02 -46.05
CA ASP A 362 22.36 -1.37 -46.45
C ASP A 362 22.90 -1.91 -47.78
N SER A 363 23.97 -1.33 -48.34
CA SER A 363 24.52 -1.81 -49.62
C SER A 363 26.04 -1.73 -49.75
N LEU A 364 26.77 -2.30 -48.79
CA LEU A 364 28.20 -2.62 -48.99
C LEU A 364 28.40 -4.15 -48.99
N PRO A 365 28.95 -4.73 -50.06
CA PRO A 365 29.26 -6.15 -50.14
C PRO A 365 30.21 -6.59 -49.01
N GLN A 366 30.01 -7.81 -48.51
CA GLN A 366 31.02 -8.51 -47.72
C GLN A 366 32.25 -8.77 -48.60
N GLU A 367 33.22 -7.87 -48.58
CA GLU A 367 34.58 -8.22 -49.00
C GLU A 367 35.25 -8.98 -47.86
N GLU A 368 35.63 -10.22 -48.15
CA GLU A 368 36.50 -11.02 -47.30
C GLU A 368 37.81 -10.25 -47.05
N LEU A 369 38.16 -10.12 -45.77
CA LEU A 369 39.47 -9.60 -45.35
C LEU A 369 40.57 -10.50 -45.92
N PRO A 370 41.52 -9.98 -46.71
CA PRO A 370 42.69 -10.75 -47.11
C PRO A 370 43.59 -10.99 -45.89
N ASP A 371 44.14 -12.21 -45.85
CA ASP A 371 44.95 -12.75 -44.76
C ASP A 371 46.05 -11.79 -44.29
N ASP A 372 46.18 -11.78 -42.96
CA ASP A 372 47.06 -10.99 -42.12
C ASP A 372 48.55 -11.22 -42.46
N GLU A 373 49.12 -10.42 -43.37
CA GLU A 373 50.58 -10.28 -43.45
C GLU A 373 51.08 -9.46 -42.25
N ASN A 374 51.35 -10.18 -41.16
CA ASN A 374 52.29 -9.89 -40.06
C ASN A 374 52.91 -8.48 -40.04
N ILE A 375 52.11 -7.47 -39.65
CA ILE A 375 52.62 -6.15 -39.27
C ILE A 375 53.29 -6.30 -37.90
N SER A 376 54.59 -6.56 -37.90
CA SER A 376 55.40 -6.59 -36.69
C SER A 376 55.48 -5.18 -36.07
N TYR A 377 54.60 -4.90 -35.11
CA TYR A 377 54.68 -3.70 -34.29
C TYR A 377 56.01 -3.67 -33.51
N SER A 378 56.57 -2.48 -33.26
CA SER A 378 57.76 -2.39 -32.39
C SER A 378 57.45 -3.00 -31.03
N ASN A 379 58.43 -3.64 -30.37
CA ASN A 379 58.24 -4.36 -29.09
C ASN A 379 57.51 -3.50 -28.04
N GLU A 380 57.77 -2.18 -28.05
CA GLU A 380 57.12 -1.22 -27.18
C GLU A 380 55.66 -0.91 -27.57
N THR A 381 55.34 -0.89 -28.86
CA THR A 381 53.95 -0.73 -29.34
C THR A 381 53.13 -1.98 -29.07
N GLN A 382 53.71 -3.17 -29.24
CA GLN A 382 53.04 -4.44 -28.95
C GLN A 382 52.70 -4.56 -27.46
N ARG A 383 53.66 -4.23 -26.58
CA ARG A 383 53.42 -4.19 -25.13
C ARG A 383 52.28 -3.23 -24.75
N LEU A 384 52.15 -2.09 -25.42
CA LEU A 384 51.06 -1.15 -25.18
C LEU A 384 49.71 -1.67 -25.68
N ILE A 385 49.68 -2.41 -26.79
CA ILE A 385 48.48 -3.07 -27.31
C ILE A 385 48.03 -4.17 -26.35
N ASP A 386 48.95 -5.03 -25.91
CA ASP A 386 48.66 -6.13 -24.99
C ASP A 386 48.16 -5.59 -23.63
N LEU A 387 48.78 -4.52 -23.12
CA LEU A 387 48.38 -3.87 -21.88
C LEU A 387 47.03 -3.15 -22.01
N ALA A 388 46.73 -2.58 -23.19
CA ALA A 388 45.42 -2.00 -23.47
C ALA A 388 44.32 -3.06 -23.63
N GLN A 389 44.63 -4.22 -24.23
CA GLN A 389 43.71 -5.35 -24.32
C GLN A 389 43.44 -5.97 -22.95
N ALA A 390 44.47 -6.13 -22.11
CA ALA A 390 44.32 -6.60 -20.73
C ALA A 390 43.45 -5.64 -19.90
N ALA A 391 43.70 -4.33 -19.98
CA ALA A 391 42.90 -3.31 -19.29
C ALA A 391 41.44 -3.27 -19.78
N ARG A 392 41.20 -3.52 -21.08
CA ARG A 392 39.85 -3.64 -21.64
C ARG A 392 39.14 -4.89 -21.13
N SER A 393 39.82 -6.04 -21.07
CA SER A 393 39.21 -7.26 -20.53
C SER A 393 38.85 -7.12 -19.06
N GLU A 394 39.70 -6.48 -18.25
CA GLU A 394 39.40 -6.19 -16.84
C GLU A 394 38.19 -5.25 -16.72
N PHE A 395 38.13 -4.20 -17.54
CA PHE A 395 36.99 -3.27 -17.55
C PHE A 395 35.68 -3.96 -17.93
N TYR A 396 35.67 -4.80 -18.98
CA TYR A 396 34.48 -5.56 -19.39
C TYR A 396 34.04 -6.57 -18.32
N GLU A 397 34.97 -7.15 -17.55
CA GLU A 397 34.62 -8.04 -16.45
C GLU A 397 33.94 -7.26 -15.31
N ILE A 398 34.43 -6.06 -15.00
CA ILE A 398 33.83 -5.18 -13.99
C ILE A 398 32.46 -4.69 -14.46
N GLU A 399 32.30 -4.27 -15.72
CA GLU A 399 30.99 -3.89 -16.28
C GLU A 399 29.98 -5.03 -16.18
N ARG A 400 30.39 -6.27 -16.49
CA ARG A 400 29.52 -7.45 -16.36
C ARG A 400 29.07 -7.68 -14.91
N LYS A 401 29.96 -7.46 -13.93
CA LYS A 401 29.64 -7.54 -12.49
C LYS A 401 28.67 -6.43 -12.07
N ILE A 402 28.90 -5.19 -12.51
CA ILE A 402 28.01 -4.04 -12.25
C ILE A 402 26.63 -4.29 -12.85
N LEU A 403 26.55 -4.75 -14.10
CA LEU A 403 25.29 -5.03 -14.80
C LEU A 403 24.49 -6.11 -14.06
N LYS A 404 25.16 -7.14 -13.55
CA LYS A 404 24.54 -8.20 -12.73
C LYS A 404 23.98 -7.63 -11.42
N ILE A 405 24.71 -6.75 -10.74
CA ILE A 405 24.26 -6.09 -9.51
C ILE A 405 23.07 -5.16 -9.79
N CYS A 406 23.14 -4.33 -10.84
CA CYS A 406 22.04 -3.47 -11.26
C CYS A 406 20.77 -4.28 -11.59
N LEU A 407 20.90 -5.39 -12.32
CA LEU A 407 19.78 -6.28 -12.63
C LEU A 407 19.15 -6.86 -11.35
N THR A 408 19.97 -7.29 -10.39
CA THR A 408 19.47 -7.82 -9.10
C THR A 408 18.77 -6.74 -8.26
N LYS A 409 19.23 -5.48 -8.32
CA LYS A 409 18.60 -4.34 -7.64
C LYS A 409 17.24 -3.99 -8.26
N ILE A 410 17.14 -4.00 -9.59
CA ILE A 410 15.88 -3.77 -10.32
C ILE A 410 14.87 -4.89 -10.01
N LEU A 411 15.32 -6.15 -9.99
CA LEU A 411 14.47 -7.29 -9.62
C LEU A 411 14.01 -7.22 -8.15
N ALA A 412 14.87 -6.74 -7.24
CA ALA A 412 14.53 -6.54 -5.83
C ALA A 412 13.58 -5.36 -5.59
N GLN A 413 13.70 -4.26 -6.35
CA GLN A 413 12.81 -3.09 -6.26
C GLN A 413 11.44 -3.33 -6.92
N LYS A 414 11.34 -4.17 -7.95
CA LYS A 414 10.07 -4.52 -8.60
C LYS A 414 9.28 -5.62 -7.88
N MET A 415 9.89 -6.37 -6.95
CA MET A 415 9.21 -7.45 -6.21
C MET A 415 8.08 -6.98 -5.28
N PRO A 416 8.21 -5.88 -4.50
CA PRO A 416 7.13 -5.37 -3.66
C PRO A 416 5.93 -4.87 -4.48
N SER A 417 6.19 -4.22 -5.62
CA SER A 417 5.17 -3.64 -6.52
C SER A 417 4.38 -4.71 -7.29
N TYR A 418 5.01 -5.85 -7.60
CA TYR A 418 4.34 -6.99 -8.26
C TYR A 418 3.47 -7.82 -7.32
N LEU A 419 3.73 -7.79 -6.01
CA LEU A 419 2.96 -8.52 -4.99
C LEU A 419 1.72 -7.75 -4.50
N SER A 420 1.69 -6.41 -4.63
CA SER A 420 0.55 -5.59 -4.20
C SER A 420 -0.52 -5.39 -5.28
N THR A 421 -0.19 -5.55 -6.56
CA THR A 421 -1.06 -5.13 -7.68
C THR A 421 -1.81 -6.25 -8.39
N ASN A 422 -1.58 -7.53 -8.07
CA ASN A 422 -2.09 -8.62 -8.88
C ASN A 422 -2.79 -9.72 -8.06
N SER A 423 -4.07 -9.49 -7.71
CA SER A 423 -4.92 -10.47 -7.00
C SER A 423 -5.11 -11.78 -7.79
N ALA A 424 -5.05 -11.72 -9.13
CA ALA A 424 -5.16 -12.87 -10.02
C ALA A 424 -3.96 -13.82 -9.97
N LEU A 425 -2.76 -13.33 -9.61
CA LEU A 425 -1.55 -14.16 -9.50
C LEU A 425 -1.46 -14.90 -8.16
N LYS A 426 -2.15 -14.42 -7.11
CA LYS A 426 -2.25 -15.10 -5.81
C LYS A 426 -2.99 -16.45 -5.93
N SER A 427 -3.99 -16.51 -6.81
CA SER A 427 -4.71 -17.74 -7.17
C SER A 427 -3.86 -18.67 -8.05
N LYS A 428 -3.13 -18.13 -9.05
CA LYS A 428 -2.24 -18.93 -9.90
C LYS A 428 -0.99 -19.47 -9.18
N MET A 429 -0.42 -18.75 -8.19
CA MET A 429 0.69 -19.25 -7.38
C MET A 429 0.31 -20.40 -6.44
N LEU A 430 -0.97 -20.52 -6.06
CA LEU A 430 -1.46 -21.68 -5.30
C LEU A 430 -1.37 -22.97 -6.14
N ASN A 431 -1.56 -22.87 -7.47
CA ASN A 431 -1.45 -23.98 -8.42
C ASN A 431 -0.02 -24.26 -8.92
N ILE A 432 0.92 -23.32 -8.81
CA ILE A 432 2.33 -23.58 -9.14
C ILE A 432 3.05 -24.31 -7.98
N ARG A 433 2.59 -24.09 -6.74
CA ARG A 433 3.10 -24.81 -5.56
C ARG A 433 2.81 -26.31 -5.63
N THR A 434 1.69 -26.72 -6.22
CA THR A 434 1.38 -28.14 -6.48
C THR A 434 2.23 -28.71 -7.62
N SER A 435 2.47 -27.99 -8.72
CA SER A 435 3.33 -28.47 -9.84
C SER A 435 4.83 -28.56 -9.51
N CYS A 436 5.36 -27.70 -8.62
CA CYS A 436 6.77 -27.79 -8.19
C CYS A 436 7.05 -28.98 -7.25
N VAL A 437 6.04 -29.53 -6.58
CA VAL A 437 6.17 -30.77 -5.78
C VAL A 437 6.35 -31.98 -6.69
N TYR A 438 5.62 -32.03 -7.82
CA TYR A 438 5.77 -33.09 -8.82
C TYR A 438 7.12 -33.05 -9.54
N LEU A 439 7.65 -31.87 -9.85
CA LEU A 439 8.97 -31.74 -10.49
C LEU A 439 10.13 -32.14 -9.55
N LYS A 440 9.99 -31.91 -8.24
CA LYS A 440 10.95 -32.38 -7.22
C LYS A 440 10.87 -33.89 -6.96
N MET A 441 9.71 -34.53 -7.17
CA MET A 441 9.61 -36.00 -7.12
C MET A 441 10.19 -36.67 -8.37
N PHE A 442 10.04 -36.07 -9.55
CA PHE A 442 10.55 -36.62 -10.81
C PHE A 442 12.09 -36.61 -10.89
N ILE A 443 12.74 -35.58 -10.32
CA ILE A 443 14.22 -35.47 -10.26
C ILE A 443 14.84 -36.40 -9.19
N LYS A 444 14.03 -37.02 -8.32
CA LYS A 444 14.49 -38.02 -7.33
C LYS A 444 14.32 -39.47 -7.79
N LEU A 445 13.64 -39.70 -8.92
CA LEU A 445 13.31 -41.03 -9.45
C LEU A 445 14.04 -41.36 -10.77
N VAL A 446 14.81 -40.41 -11.31
CA VAL A 446 15.85 -40.60 -12.34
C VAL A 446 17.19 -40.44 -11.67
#